data_AF-A0A2R6QHT9-F1
#
_entry.id   AF-A0A2R6QHT9-F1
#
_cell.length_a   1.000
_cell.length_b   1.000
_cell.length_c   1.000
_cell.angle_alpha   90.00
_cell.angle_beta   90.00
_cell.angle_gamma   90.00
#
_symmetry.space_group_name_H-M   'P 1'
#
loop_
_entity.id
_entity.type
_entity.pdbx_description
1 polymer ?
#
loop_
_entity_poly.entity_id
_entity_poly.type
_entity_poly.pdbx_seq_one_letter_code
_entity_poly.pdbx_strand_id
1 'polypeptide(L)'
;MRIKVSSKFKLPSQLRVYKGKTYPMDHLDSYKNLMSLQGYSDEVICKAFSATLKGSVISWFRKLSPKTIDSFRDLSRLFVANFMSCRIRQKNASYLFTVHQKDGESLTDYVKHFNQVVIEVEDPSNKSKIDKYIVVEELAEAKRRRRGRDGHKRKEPNTQ
;
A
#
# COMPACT_ATOMS: atom_id res chain seq x y z
N MET A 1 1.42 28.37 -13.19
CA MET A 1 2.77 28.56 -13.76
C MET A 1 2.68 28.66 -15.28
N ARG A 2 3.28 29.70 -15.89
CA ARG A 2 3.42 29.85 -17.35
C ARG A 2 4.90 29.78 -17.73
N ILE A 3 5.49 28.60 -17.60
CA ILE A 3 6.91 28.37 -17.89
C ILE A 3 7.00 27.43 -19.07
N LYS A 4 7.79 27.75 -20.08
CA LYS A 4 8.03 26.85 -21.22
C LYS A 4 9.15 25.90 -20.83
N VAL A 5 8.85 24.61 -20.76
CA VAL A 5 9.88 23.59 -20.50
C VAL A 5 10.60 23.34 -21.82
N SER A 6 11.93 23.30 -21.78
CA SER A 6 12.76 23.05 -22.96
C SER A 6 12.41 21.71 -23.61
N SER A 7 12.49 21.64 -24.95
CA SER A 7 12.32 20.39 -25.70
C SER A 7 13.38 19.32 -25.37
N LYS A 8 14.51 19.73 -24.77
CA LYS A 8 15.56 18.82 -24.29
C LYS A 8 15.26 18.21 -22.92
N PHE A 9 14.19 18.66 -22.25
CA PHE A 9 13.81 18.11 -20.95
C PHE A 9 13.44 16.64 -21.08
N LYS A 10 14.05 15.81 -20.23
CA LYS A 10 13.70 14.40 -20.07
C LYS A 10 13.42 14.13 -18.62
N LEU A 11 12.29 13.48 -18.36
CA LEU A 11 11.96 13.00 -17.03
C LEU A 11 12.89 11.82 -16.69
N PRO A 12 13.57 11.80 -15.53
CA PRO A 12 14.38 10.66 -15.12
C PRO A 12 13.58 9.36 -15.19
N SER A 13 14.13 8.32 -15.82
CA SER A 13 13.47 7.01 -16.01
C SER A 13 13.22 6.26 -14.69
N GLN A 14 13.97 6.62 -13.64
CA GLN A 14 13.83 6.08 -12.29
C GLN A 14 12.56 6.59 -11.58
N LEU A 15 11.94 7.67 -12.09
CA LEU A 15 10.74 8.21 -11.47
C LEU A 15 9.54 7.30 -11.70
N ARG A 16 8.97 6.84 -10.59
CA ARG A 16 7.76 6.04 -10.60
C ARG A 16 6.53 6.92 -10.75
N VAL A 17 5.49 6.36 -11.36
CA VAL A 17 4.20 7.02 -11.46
C VAL A 17 3.44 6.88 -10.14
N TYR A 18 3.02 8.00 -9.57
CA TYR A 18 2.17 8.03 -8.39
C TYR A 18 0.69 7.88 -8.76
N LYS A 19 0.06 6.87 -8.16
CA LYS A 19 -1.37 6.53 -8.36
C LYS A 19 -2.22 6.72 -7.10
N GLY A 20 -1.69 7.36 -6.06
CA GLY A 20 -2.41 7.55 -4.78
C GLY A 20 -2.40 6.35 -3.84
N LYS A 21 -1.53 5.36 -4.09
CA LYS A 21 -1.49 4.10 -3.31
C LYS A 21 -0.31 4.01 -2.32
N THR A 22 0.76 4.76 -2.55
CA THR A 22 1.95 4.79 -1.71
C THR A 22 1.97 6.08 -0.87
N TYR A 23 2.88 6.17 0.11
CA TYR A 23 3.03 7.40 0.90
C TYR A 23 3.35 8.59 -0.01
N PRO A 24 2.58 9.69 0.10
CA PRO A 24 2.85 10.92 -0.64
C PRO A 24 4.27 11.47 -0.39
N MET A 25 4.78 11.34 0.84
CA MET A 25 6.12 11.82 1.22
C MET A 25 7.22 11.08 0.46
N ASP A 26 7.19 9.75 0.42
CA ASP A 26 8.20 8.95 -0.31
C ASP A 26 8.28 9.33 -1.79
N HIS A 27 7.13 9.62 -2.40
CA HIS A 27 7.08 10.08 -3.79
C HIS A 27 7.67 11.48 -3.94
N LEU A 28 7.32 12.41 -3.04
CA LEU A 28 7.87 13.76 -3.04
C LEU A 28 9.40 13.76 -2.85
N ASP A 29 9.92 12.99 -1.90
CA ASP A 29 11.34 12.91 -1.60
C ASP A 29 12.12 12.31 -2.77
N SER A 30 11.66 11.17 -3.28
CA SER A 30 12.26 10.52 -4.46
C SER A 30 12.26 11.46 -5.67
N TYR A 31 11.14 12.16 -5.89
CA TYR A 31 11.00 13.11 -6.98
C TYR A 31 11.93 14.31 -6.84
N LYS A 32 11.92 14.95 -5.66
CA LYS A 32 12.71 16.16 -5.40
C LYS A 32 14.20 15.87 -5.49
N ASN A 33 14.65 14.76 -4.92
CA ASN A 33 16.06 14.36 -4.95
C ASN A 33 16.55 14.17 -6.39
N LEU A 34 15.83 13.40 -7.20
CA LEU A 34 16.24 13.12 -8.59
C LEU A 34 16.22 14.37 -9.47
N MET A 35 15.20 15.21 -9.33
CA MET A 35 15.11 16.42 -10.16
C MET A 35 16.12 17.49 -9.74
N SER A 36 16.39 17.62 -8.44
CA SER A 36 17.40 18.58 -7.94
C SER A 36 18.82 18.13 -8.28
N LEU A 37 19.09 16.82 -8.28
CA LEU A 37 20.38 16.26 -8.72
C LEU A 37 20.68 16.57 -10.20
N GLN A 38 19.64 16.71 -11.02
CA GLN A 38 19.77 17.13 -12.43
C GLN A 38 19.88 18.64 -12.61
N GLY A 39 19.88 19.43 -11.53
CA GLY A 39 20.06 20.88 -11.56
C GLY A 39 18.84 21.66 -12.05
N TYR A 40 17.64 21.07 -12.03
CA TYR A 40 16.43 21.79 -12.43
C TYR A 40 15.98 22.81 -11.38
N SER A 41 15.47 23.95 -11.84
CA SER A 41 14.87 24.96 -10.96
C SER A 41 13.55 24.47 -10.35
N ASP A 42 13.19 25.00 -9.19
CA ASP A 42 11.94 24.67 -8.48
C ASP A 42 10.69 24.81 -9.36
N GLU A 43 10.70 25.80 -10.24
CA GLU A 43 9.71 26.03 -11.28
C GLU A 43 9.54 24.86 -12.26
N VAL A 44 10.66 24.35 -12.80
CA VAL A 44 10.68 23.20 -13.69
C VAL A 44 10.25 21.94 -12.94
N ILE A 45 10.73 21.78 -11.70
CA ILE A 45 10.35 20.69 -10.80
C ILE A 45 8.84 20.67 -10.58
N CYS A 46 8.23 21.78 -10.20
CA CYS A 46 6.78 21.83 -9.98
C CYS A 46 5.98 21.54 -11.25
N LYS A 47 6.41 22.07 -12.39
CA LYS A 47 5.71 21.86 -13.66
C LYS A 47 5.86 20.42 -14.15
N ALA A 48 7.03 19.81 -14.00
CA ALA A 48 7.27 18.43 -14.42
C ALA A 48 6.61 17.40 -13.48
N PHE A 49 6.25 17.80 -12.25
CA PHE A 49 5.63 16.89 -11.28
C PHE A 49 4.37 16.22 -11.82
N SER A 50 3.56 16.96 -12.61
CA SER A 50 2.34 16.41 -13.21
C SER A 50 2.59 15.20 -14.12
N ALA A 51 3.78 15.09 -14.72
CA ALA A 51 4.15 13.96 -15.57
C ALA A 51 4.31 12.65 -14.77
N THR A 52 4.51 12.76 -13.46
CA THR A 52 4.62 11.60 -12.56
C THR A 52 3.27 11.13 -12.00
N LEU A 53 2.16 11.81 -12.32
CA LEU A 53 0.86 11.54 -11.71
C LEU A 53 -0.07 10.79 -12.69
N LYS A 54 -0.89 9.86 -12.17
CA LYS A 54 -1.97 9.21 -12.94
C LYS A 54 -3.29 9.14 -12.18
N GLY A 55 -4.37 8.87 -12.92
CA GLY A 55 -5.70 8.64 -12.39
C GLY A 55 -6.32 9.89 -11.74
N SER A 56 -6.88 9.71 -10.55
CA SER A 56 -7.49 10.79 -9.76
C SER A 56 -6.46 11.85 -9.33
N VAL A 57 -5.19 11.48 -9.21
CA VAL A 57 -4.13 12.39 -8.73
C VAL A 57 -3.82 13.48 -9.74
N ILE A 58 -3.65 13.13 -11.03
CA ILE A 58 -3.45 14.13 -12.09
C ILE A 58 -4.69 15.00 -12.29
N SER A 59 -5.88 14.45 -12.03
CA SER A 59 -7.14 15.20 -12.09
C SER A 59 -7.22 16.26 -10.99
N TRP A 60 -6.76 15.94 -9.77
CA TRP A 60 -6.61 16.92 -8.68
C TRP A 60 -5.62 18.02 -9.06
N PHE A 61 -4.44 17.65 -9.58
CA PHE A 61 -3.39 18.61 -9.92
C PHE A 61 -3.87 19.64 -10.97
N ARG A 62 -4.66 19.20 -11.95
CA ARG A 62 -5.26 20.07 -12.98
C ARG A 62 -6.33 21.02 -12.45
N LYS A 63 -6.94 20.74 -11.30
CA LYS A 63 -7.96 21.58 -10.66
C LYS A 63 -7.36 22.68 -9.79
N LEU A 64 -6.06 22.65 -9.51
CA LEU A 64 -5.40 23.69 -8.74
C LEU A 64 -5.46 25.03 -9.49
N SER A 65 -5.86 26.08 -8.78
CA SER A 65 -5.97 27.41 -9.37
C SER A 65 -4.61 27.88 -9.91
N PRO A 66 -4.61 28.72 -10.97
CA PRO A 66 -3.38 29.40 -11.38
C PRO A 66 -2.78 30.17 -10.19
N LYS A 67 -1.44 30.12 -10.04
CA LYS A 67 -0.68 30.79 -8.97
C LYS A 67 -0.86 30.20 -7.55
N THR A 68 -1.40 28.99 -7.42
CA THR A 68 -1.46 28.31 -6.09
C THR A 68 -0.14 27.63 -5.71
N ILE A 69 0.73 27.39 -6.70
CA ILE A 69 2.03 26.76 -6.50
C ILE A 69 3.05 27.72 -7.10
N ASP A 70 3.92 28.26 -6.24
CA ASP A 70 5.05 29.11 -6.63
C ASP A 70 6.40 28.44 -6.30
N SER A 71 6.39 27.43 -5.42
CA SER A 71 7.57 26.66 -5.03
C SER A 71 7.27 25.17 -4.90
N PHE A 72 8.32 24.34 -4.87
CA PHE A 72 8.14 22.92 -4.56
C PHE A 72 7.57 22.71 -3.17
N ARG A 73 7.87 23.61 -2.22
CA ARG A 73 7.31 23.59 -0.87
C ARG A 73 5.79 23.74 -0.87
N ASP A 74 5.24 24.65 -1.67
CA ASP A 74 3.79 24.84 -1.78
C ASP A 74 3.10 23.62 -2.39
N LEU A 75 3.70 23.07 -3.45
CA LEU A 75 3.26 21.84 -4.08
C LEU A 75 3.21 20.69 -3.07
N SER A 76 4.31 20.46 -2.34
CA SER A 76 4.42 19.40 -1.34
C SER A 76 3.36 19.54 -0.27
N ARG A 77 3.15 20.75 0.26
CA ARG A 77 2.12 21.02 1.28
C ARG A 77 0.72 20.65 0.77
N LEU A 78 0.34 21.12 -0.42
CA LEU A 78 -0.97 20.84 -1.00
C LEU A 78 -1.15 19.35 -1.33
N PHE A 79 -0.09 18.72 -1.84
CA PHE A 79 -0.11 17.30 -2.19
C PHE A 79 -0.28 16.41 -0.95
N VAL A 80 0.49 16.67 0.10
CA VAL A 80 0.35 15.95 1.38
C VAL A 80 -1.03 16.22 1.98
N ALA A 81 -1.49 17.47 2.06
CA ALA A 81 -2.82 17.76 2.59
C ALA A 81 -3.95 17.00 1.87
N ASN A 82 -3.83 16.79 0.56
CA ASN A 82 -4.86 16.11 -0.23
C ASN A 82 -4.74 14.58 -0.22
N PHE A 83 -3.52 14.03 -0.17
CA PHE A 83 -3.29 12.58 -0.32
C PHE A 83 -2.78 11.88 0.95
N MET A 84 -2.48 12.60 2.03
CA MET A 84 -2.11 11.98 3.30
C MET A 84 -3.25 11.15 3.86
N SER A 85 -4.48 11.65 3.72
CA SER A 85 -5.72 10.97 4.12
C SER A 85 -6.03 9.72 3.29
N CYS A 86 -5.41 9.51 2.13
CA CYS A 86 -5.56 8.26 1.38
C CYS A 86 -5.04 7.05 2.18
N ARG A 87 -4.21 7.26 3.21
CA ARG A 87 -3.85 6.23 4.21
C ARG A 87 -4.81 6.09 5.40
N ILE A 88 -5.70 7.05 5.68
CA ILE A 88 -6.74 6.86 6.71
C ILE A 88 -7.70 5.73 6.30
N ARG A 89 -7.69 5.35 5.01
CA ARG A 89 -8.41 4.19 4.47
C ARG A 89 -7.51 2.97 4.21
N GLN A 90 -6.25 3.00 4.62
CA GLN A 90 -5.44 1.79 4.63
C GLN A 90 -5.73 0.99 5.91
N LYS A 91 -5.93 -0.30 5.70
CA LYS A 91 -6.22 -1.28 6.73
C LYS A 91 -5.03 -1.31 7.70
N ASN A 92 -5.26 -0.91 8.94
CA ASN A 92 -4.28 -1.06 10.02
C ASN A 92 -4.31 -2.51 10.54
N ALA A 93 -3.41 -2.89 11.45
CA ALA A 93 -3.37 -4.26 11.98
C ALA A 93 -4.69 -4.71 12.62
N SER A 94 -5.51 -3.78 13.15
CA SER A 94 -6.83 -4.14 13.66
C SER A 94 -7.79 -4.63 12.57
N TYR A 95 -7.56 -4.29 11.31
CA TYR A 95 -8.34 -4.83 10.21
C TYR A 95 -8.16 -6.34 10.02
N LEU A 96 -7.00 -6.91 10.40
CA LEU A 96 -6.79 -8.37 10.35
C LEU A 96 -7.79 -9.11 11.23
N PHE A 97 -8.26 -8.50 12.34
CA PHE A 97 -9.30 -9.08 13.20
C PHE A 97 -10.67 -9.14 12.53
N THR A 98 -10.87 -8.46 11.40
CA THR A 98 -12.12 -8.50 10.63
C THR A 98 -12.09 -9.54 9.50
N VAL A 99 -10.93 -10.16 9.27
CA VAL A 99 -10.76 -11.20 8.24
C VAL A 99 -11.03 -12.54 8.88
N HIS A 100 -12.15 -13.14 8.51
CA HIS A 100 -12.55 -14.48 8.94
C HIS A 100 -12.84 -15.35 7.72
N GLN A 101 -12.68 -16.66 7.90
CA GLN A 101 -13.08 -17.64 6.88
C GLN A 101 -14.59 -17.53 6.65
N LYS A 102 -15.00 -17.39 5.40
CA LYS A 102 -16.43 -17.30 5.03
C LYS A 102 -17.07 -18.69 5.01
N ASP A 103 -18.39 -18.73 5.17
CA ASP A 103 -19.15 -19.97 5.02
C ASP A 103 -18.97 -20.55 3.61
N GLY A 104 -18.52 -21.81 3.54
CA GLY A 104 -18.22 -22.50 2.28
C GLY A 104 -16.86 -22.18 1.65
N GLU A 105 -16.05 -21.29 2.23
CA GLU A 105 -14.68 -21.01 1.77
C GLU A 105 -13.74 -22.14 2.19
N SER A 106 -12.91 -22.61 1.25
CA SER A 106 -11.88 -23.61 1.57
C SER A 106 -10.79 -22.98 2.43
N LEU A 107 -10.15 -23.77 3.30
CA LEU A 107 -9.07 -23.28 4.15
C LEU A 107 -7.90 -22.72 3.34
N THR A 108 -7.59 -23.34 2.20
CA THR A 108 -6.54 -22.88 1.27
C THR A 108 -6.85 -21.49 0.71
N ASP A 109 -8.11 -21.23 0.36
CA ASP A 109 -8.52 -19.94 -0.19
C ASP A 109 -8.58 -18.86 0.89
N TYR A 110 -9.00 -19.23 2.10
CA TYR A 110 -8.91 -18.36 3.27
C TYR A 110 -7.47 -17.93 3.55
N VAL A 111 -6.51 -18.86 3.59
CA VAL A 111 -5.09 -18.53 3.84
C VAL A 111 -4.53 -17.62 2.75
N LYS A 112 -4.85 -17.85 1.47
CA LYS A 112 -4.45 -16.97 0.37
C LYS A 112 -5.02 -15.56 0.54
N HIS A 113 -6.31 -15.45 0.84
CA HIS A 113 -6.97 -14.17 1.07
C HIS A 113 -6.39 -13.44 2.29
N PHE A 114 -6.19 -14.15 3.41
CA PHE A 114 -5.60 -13.59 4.63
C PHE A 114 -4.18 -13.06 4.37
N ASN A 115 -3.33 -13.82 3.68
CA ASN A 115 -1.99 -13.38 3.31
C ASN A 115 -2.00 -12.15 2.40
N GLN A 116 -2.98 -12.05 1.49
CA GLN A 116 -3.15 -10.86 0.66
C GLN A 116 -3.50 -9.62 1.50
N VAL A 117 -4.35 -9.77 2.52
CA VAL A 117 -4.68 -8.67 3.44
C VAL A 117 -3.49 -8.31 4.33
N VAL A 118 -2.69 -9.29 4.76
CA VAL A 118 -1.45 -9.03 5.52
C VAL A 118 -0.47 -8.16 4.71
N ILE A 119 -0.35 -8.38 3.40
CA ILE A 119 0.48 -7.54 2.51
C ILE A 119 -0.09 -6.11 2.40
N GLU A 120 -1.42 -5.94 2.48
CA GLU A 120 -2.07 -4.62 2.45
C GLU A 120 -1.91 -3.84 3.77
N VAL A 121 -1.70 -4.53 4.88
CA VAL A 121 -1.48 -3.96 6.21
C VAL A 121 0.01 -3.65 6.38
N GLU A 122 0.46 -2.58 5.75
CA GLU A 122 1.86 -2.17 5.75
C GLU A 122 2.18 -1.34 7.01
N ASP A 123 2.46 -2.03 8.12
CA ASP A 123 2.99 -1.43 9.36
C ASP A 123 4.15 -2.28 9.94
N PRO A 124 5.41 -1.81 9.84
CA PRO A 124 6.58 -2.50 10.38
C PRO A 124 6.53 -2.74 11.89
N SER A 125 5.79 -1.93 12.67
CA SER A 125 5.65 -2.12 14.12
C SER A 125 4.77 -3.33 14.48
N ASN A 126 3.93 -3.78 13.54
CA ASN A 126 3.00 -4.89 13.76
C ASN A 126 3.53 -6.23 13.23
N LYS A 127 4.74 -6.27 12.67
CA LYS A 127 5.39 -7.49 12.15
C LYS A 127 5.43 -8.61 13.20
N SER A 128 5.75 -8.27 14.45
CA SER A 128 5.73 -9.22 15.58
C SER A 128 4.34 -9.78 15.92
N LYS A 129 3.27 -9.00 15.68
CA LYS A 129 1.88 -9.46 15.91
C LYS A 129 1.40 -10.35 14.77
N ILE A 130 1.80 -10.03 13.54
CA ILE A 130 1.51 -10.82 12.34
C ILE A 130 2.18 -12.20 12.46
N ASP A 131 3.46 -12.26 12.83
CA ASP A 131 4.19 -13.51 13.00
C ASP A 131 3.54 -14.41 14.07
N LYS A 132 3.08 -13.83 15.19
CA LYS A 132 2.33 -14.57 16.22
C LYS A 132 1.01 -15.12 15.72
N TYR A 133 0.29 -14.37 14.87
CA TYR A 133 -1.01 -14.79 14.35
C TYR A 133 -0.88 -15.96 13.38
N ILE A 134 0.13 -15.94 12.51
CA ILE A 134 0.47 -17.05 11.61
C ILE A 134 0.75 -18.32 12.43
N VAL A 135 1.58 -18.21 13.47
CA VAL A 135 1.90 -19.34 14.36
C VAL A 135 0.66 -19.87 15.06
N VAL A 136 -0.27 -19.01 15.48
CA VAL A 136 -1.52 -19.42 16.14
C VAL A 136 -2.45 -20.16 15.16
N GLU A 137 -2.61 -19.70 13.92
CA GLU A 137 -3.41 -20.41 12.91
C GLU A 137 -2.76 -21.72 12.46
N GLU A 138 -1.44 -21.76 12.24
CA GLU A 138 -0.73 -23.01 11.96
C GLU A 138 -0.90 -24.03 13.10
N LEU A 139 -0.84 -23.57 14.35
CA LEU A 139 -1.08 -24.41 15.52
C LEU A 139 -2.54 -24.86 15.62
N ALA A 140 -3.50 -23.99 15.27
CA ALA A 140 -4.92 -24.31 15.23
C ALA A 140 -5.21 -25.36 14.15
N GLU A 141 -4.64 -25.21 12.95
CA GLU A 141 -4.69 -26.22 11.89
C GLU A 141 -4.05 -27.54 12.30
N ALA A 142 -2.86 -27.50 12.91
CA ALA A 142 -2.17 -28.70 13.37
C ALA A 142 -3.01 -29.45 14.42
N LYS A 143 -3.71 -28.74 15.31
CA LYS A 143 -4.65 -29.32 16.28
C LYS A 143 -5.90 -29.91 15.60
N ARG A 144 -6.46 -29.25 14.57
CA ARG A 144 -7.58 -29.80 13.77
C ARG A 144 -7.17 -31.08 13.03
N ARG A 145 -5.97 -31.13 12.45
CA ARG A 145 -5.40 -32.33 11.79
C ARG A 145 -5.18 -33.51 12.76
N ARG A 146 -4.84 -33.24 14.02
CA ARG A 146 -4.71 -34.27 15.06
C ARG A 146 -6.06 -34.83 15.52
N ARG A 147 -7.06 -33.97 15.74
CA ARG A 147 -8.43 -34.40 16.13
C ARG A 147 -9.10 -35.28 15.07
N GLY A 148 -8.85 -35.06 13.78
CA GLY A 148 -9.36 -35.91 12.71
C GLY A 148 -8.73 -37.31 12.65
N ARG A 149 -7.56 -37.52 13.28
CA ARG A 149 -6.84 -38.81 13.26
C ARG A 149 -7.22 -39.73 14.43
N ASP A 150 -7.54 -39.18 15.60
CA ASP A 150 -7.95 -39.97 16.78
C ASP A 150 -9.38 -40.53 16.68
N GLY A 151 -10.25 -39.93 15.85
CA GLY A 151 -11.61 -40.42 15.64
C GLY A 151 -11.72 -41.76 14.88
N HIS A 152 -10.63 -42.25 14.28
CA HIS A 152 -10.65 -43.45 13.43
C HIS A 152 -10.18 -44.74 14.13
N LYS A 153 -9.80 -44.69 15.42
CA LYS A 153 -9.20 -45.85 16.13
C LYS A 153 -10.07 -46.51 17.22
N ARG A 154 -11.35 -46.17 17.35
CA ARG A 154 -12.26 -46.88 18.28
C ARG A 154 -13.47 -47.47 17.57
N LYS A 155 -13.29 -48.65 16.97
CA LYS A 155 -14.30 -49.71 16.89
C LYS A 155 -13.59 -51.06 16.92
N GLU A 156 -13.31 -51.57 18.12
CA GLU A 156 -13.18 -53.02 18.31
C GLU A 156 -14.60 -53.60 18.22
N PRO A 157 -14.88 -54.58 17.35
CA PRO A 157 -16.06 -55.39 17.49
C PRO A 157 -15.75 -56.54 18.44
N ASN A 158 -16.21 -56.42 19.67
CA ASN A 158 -16.42 -57.56 20.56
C ASN A 158 -17.86 -58.03 20.33
N THR A 159 -18.08 -59.25 19.86
CA THR A 159 -19.35 -59.95 20.08
C THR A 159 -19.11 -61.46 20.09
N GLN A 160 -19.81 -62.07 21.05
CA GLN A 160 -19.85 -63.47 21.47
C GLN A 160 -20.20 -64.46 20.36
#